data_AF-A0A662LDR8-F1
#
_entry.id   AF-A0A662LDR8-F1
#
_cell.length_a   1.000
_cell.length_b   1.000
_cell.length_c   1.000
_cell.angle_alpha   90.00
_cell.angle_beta   90.00
_cell.angle_gamma   90.00
#
_symmetry.space_group_name_H-M   'P 1'
#
loop_
_entity.id
_entity.type
_entity.pdbx_description
1 polymer ?
#
loop_
_entity_poly.entity_id
_entity_poly.type
_entity_poly.pdbx_seq_one_letter_code
_entity_poly.pdbx_strand_id
1 'polypeptide(L)'
;MKIPCLKVSKKEAEKVRRKLIEKNLLLKGYRVERDENFVYFPVKEDVEFENYKIVYREMRKVGKKSYEDVLKEKGIDLESISIDFIGDIAIIRLNDKSIAKEVADAIMKTNKHIKTVCIDKGVKEDYRIRDIEIVAGKKKTETMHIEYGLKIKLDIAKVYFSPRLSTERMRVAKQVKENEIVIDMFAGVAPFSLLIAKVAKPKKIYA
;
A
#
# COMPACT_ATOMS: atom_id res chain seq x y z
N MET A 1 -9.43 9.90 24.45
CA MET A 1 -10.14 8.61 24.67
C MET A 1 -9.19 7.70 25.42
N LYS A 2 -9.62 7.20 26.59
CA LYS A 2 -8.82 6.26 27.38
C LYS A 2 -8.92 4.87 26.75
N ILE A 3 -7.80 4.16 26.67
CA ILE A 3 -7.73 2.79 26.16
C ILE A 3 -7.23 1.84 27.24
N PRO A 4 -7.61 0.55 27.20
CA PRO A 4 -7.11 -0.43 28.15
C PRO A 4 -5.62 -0.68 27.93
N CYS A 5 -4.87 -0.61 29.03
CA CYS A 5 -3.43 -0.80 29.06
C CYS A 5 -3.05 -1.81 30.13
N LEU A 6 -2.24 -2.80 29.79
CA LEU A 6 -1.69 -3.70 30.80
C LEU A 6 -0.56 -3.01 31.56
N LYS A 7 -0.72 -2.82 32.87
CA LYS A 7 0.29 -2.21 33.75
C LYS A 7 1.24 -3.30 34.25
N VAL A 8 2.50 -3.23 33.84
CA VAL A 8 3.53 -4.23 34.13
C VAL A 8 4.72 -3.58 34.82
N SER A 9 5.33 -4.25 35.79
CA SER A 9 6.59 -3.78 36.40
C SER A 9 7.70 -3.71 35.34
N LYS A 10 8.62 -2.74 35.45
CA LYS A 10 9.75 -2.65 34.49
C LYS A 10 10.59 -3.93 34.41
N LYS A 11 10.73 -4.66 35.52
CA LYS A 11 11.50 -5.91 35.60
C LYS A 11 10.91 -7.01 34.71
N GLU A 12 9.58 -7.03 34.55
CA GLU A 12 8.87 -8.07 33.81
C GLU A 12 8.42 -7.62 32.41
N ALA A 13 8.59 -6.34 32.07
CA ALA A 13 8.03 -5.72 30.89
C ALA A 13 8.38 -6.46 29.58
N GLU A 14 9.64 -6.87 29.38
CA GLU A 14 10.05 -7.56 28.15
C GLU A 14 9.49 -8.98 28.07
N LYS A 15 9.42 -9.69 29.20
CA LYS A 15 8.80 -11.02 29.29
C LYS A 15 7.31 -10.95 28.92
N VAL A 16 6.58 -9.99 29.49
CA VAL A 16 5.15 -9.81 29.21
C VAL A 16 4.92 -9.34 27.77
N ARG A 17 5.75 -8.43 27.27
CA ARG A 17 5.67 -7.95 25.88
C ARG A 17 5.75 -9.10 24.87
N ARG A 18 6.68 -10.05 25.05
CA ARG A 18 6.81 -11.21 24.15
C ARG A 18 5.53 -12.05 24.13
N LYS A 19 4.98 -12.37 25.31
CA LYS A 19 3.72 -13.10 25.42
C LYS A 19 2.55 -12.36 24.76
N LEU A 20 2.48 -11.04 24.92
CA LEU A 20 1.43 -10.21 24.29
C LEU A 20 1.55 -10.20 22.76
N ILE A 21 2.77 -10.26 22.23
CA ILE A 21 3.02 -10.36 20.78
C ILE A 21 2.61 -11.74 20.27
N GLU A 22 3.04 -12.81 20.93
CA GLU A 22 2.71 -14.20 20.57
C GLU A 22 1.20 -14.43 20.53
N LYS A 23 0.45 -13.89 21.52
CA LYS A 23 -1.01 -13.97 21.57
C LYS A 23 -1.73 -12.91 20.72
N ASN A 24 -1.00 -12.05 20.00
CA ASN A 24 -1.55 -10.96 19.18
C ASN A 24 -2.53 -10.05 19.96
N LEU A 25 -2.23 -9.74 21.23
CA LEU A 25 -3.09 -8.96 22.12
C LEU A 25 -2.76 -7.47 22.13
N LEU A 26 -1.57 -7.09 21.64
CA LEU A 26 -1.17 -5.67 21.56
C LEU A 26 -2.07 -4.91 20.58
N LEU A 27 -2.57 -3.76 21.04
CA LEU A 27 -3.29 -2.82 20.20
C LEU A 27 -2.29 -2.02 19.36
N LYS A 28 -2.38 -2.17 18.04
CA LYS A 28 -1.57 -1.42 17.08
C LYS A 28 -2.01 0.05 17.04
N GLY A 29 -1.11 0.94 16.63
CA GLY A 29 -1.43 2.36 16.48
C GLY A 29 -1.26 3.20 17.75
N TYR A 30 -0.72 2.64 18.84
CA TYR A 30 -0.44 3.32 20.10
C TYR A 30 0.99 3.05 20.58
N ARG A 31 1.62 4.06 21.20
CA ARG A 31 2.95 3.87 21.81
C ARG A 31 2.81 3.07 23.10
N VAL A 32 3.76 2.16 23.34
CA VAL A 32 4.03 1.70 24.71
C VAL A 32 4.59 2.88 25.50
N GLU A 33 4.00 3.15 26.67
CA GLU A 33 4.43 4.22 27.58
C GLU A 33 5.04 3.63 28.85
N ARG A 34 5.83 4.44 29.56
CA ARG A 34 6.51 4.03 30.79
C ARG A 34 6.60 5.20 31.75
N ASP A 35 6.48 4.92 33.04
CA ASP A 35 6.82 5.86 34.11
C ASP A 35 8.08 5.38 34.85
N GLU A 36 8.29 5.81 36.09
CA GLU A 36 9.44 5.41 36.91
C GLU A 36 9.46 3.90 37.21
N ASN A 37 8.32 3.27 37.44
CA ASN A 37 8.23 1.91 37.99
C ASN A 37 7.56 0.92 37.02
N PHE A 38 6.73 1.40 36.11
CA PHE A 38 5.84 0.59 35.28
C PHE A 38 5.97 0.88 33.79
N VAL A 39 5.60 -0.14 33.01
CA VAL A 39 5.41 -0.09 31.56
C VAL A 39 3.94 -0.39 31.26
N TYR A 40 3.37 0.36 30.32
CA TYR A 40 1.96 0.32 29.96
C TYR A 40 1.84 -0.13 28.51
N PHE A 41 1.34 -1.35 28.32
CA PHE A 41 1.14 -1.94 27.00
C PHE A 41 -0.31 -1.73 26.54
N PRO A 42 -0.56 -1.03 25.42
CA PRO A 42 -1.90 -0.90 24.89
C PRO A 42 -2.40 -2.27 24.39
N VAL A 43 -3.59 -2.68 24.82
CA VAL A 43 -4.19 -3.98 24.48
C VAL A 43 -5.55 -3.80 23.78
N LYS A 44 -5.96 -4.79 22.97
CA LYS A 44 -7.13 -4.66 22.09
C LYS A 44 -8.46 -4.50 22.83
N GLU A 45 -8.58 -5.12 24.00
CA GLU A 45 -9.78 -5.14 24.85
C GLU A 45 -9.39 -5.38 26.31
N ASP A 46 -10.36 -5.49 27.22
CA ASP A 46 -10.12 -5.92 28.60
C ASP A 46 -9.76 -7.41 28.62
N VAL A 47 -8.49 -7.69 28.34
CA VAL A 47 -7.95 -9.04 28.36
C VAL A 47 -7.54 -9.41 29.78
N GLU A 48 -8.20 -10.39 30.38
CA GLU A 48 -7.67 -11.04 31.58
C GLU A 48 -6.32 -11.70 31.24
N PHE A 49 -5.24 -11.08 31.71
CA PHE A 49 -3.88 -11.49 31.39
C PHE A 49 -3.10 -11.77 32.67
N GLU A 50 -3.16 -13.05 33.08
CA GLU A 50 -2.49 -13.53 34.30
C GLU A 50 -2.91 -12.66 35.51
N ASN A 51 -1.95 -12.26 36.36
CA ASN A 51 -2.20 -11.44 37.55
C ASN A 51 -1.95 -9.94 37.32
N TYR A 52 -1.90 -9.49 36.06
CA TYR A 52 -1.57 -8.11 35.74
C TYR A 52 -2.81 -7.24 35.66
N LYS A 53 -2.73 -6.03 36.23
CA LYS A 53 -3.84 -5.09 36.28
C LYS A 53 -3.98 -4.34 34.95
N ILE A 54 -5.21 -4.30 34.42
CA ILE A 54 -5.57 -3.38 33.34
C ILE A 54 -5.87 -2.01 33.92
N VAL A 55 -5.33 -0.98 33.28
CA VAL A 55 -5.59 0.43 33.61
C VAL A 55 -6.00 1.18 32.35
N TYR A 56 -6.96 2.08 32.49
CA TYR A 56 -7.43 2.91 31.39
C TYR A 56 -6.61 4.20 31.33
N ARG A 57 -5.85 4.39 30.25
CA ARG A 57 -4.98 5.56 30.08
C ARG A 57 -5.23 6.27 28.77
N GLU A 58 -5.04 7.58 28.78
CA GLU A 58 -4.83 8.31 27.53
C GLU A 58 -3.43 7.96 27.02
N MET A 59 -3.37 7.35 25.84
CA MET A 59 -2.11 6.95 25.22
C MET A 59 -1.89 7.73 23.94
N ARG A 60 -0.62 8.04 23.66
CA ARG A 60 -0.25 8.64 22.39
C ARG A 60 -0.48 7.65 21.24
N LYS A 61 -1.37 7.98 20.30
CA LYS A 61 -1.46 7.27 19.02
C LYS A 61 -0.11 7.39 18.29
N VAL A 62 0.46 6.24 17.92
CA VAL A 62 1.70 6.13 17.17
C VAL A 62 1.46 5.26 15.96
N GLY A 63 1.56 5.89 14.80
CA GLY A 63 1.34 5.30 13.50
C GLY A 63 1.08 6.43 12.51
N LYS A 64 1.65 6.35 11.31
CA LYS A 64 1.18 7.22 10.23
C LYS A 64 -0.20 6.71 9.87
N LYS A 65 -1.21 7.58 9.93
CA LYS A 65 -2.52 7.28 9.34
C LYS A 65 -2.31 6.89 7.88
N SER A 66 -2.96 5.83 7.44
CA SER A 66 -3.10 5.53 6.02
C SER A 66 -4.06 6.54 5.38
N TYR A 67 -4.07 6.64 4.05
CA TYR A 67 -5.10 7.44 3.38
C TYR A 67 -6.49 6.92 3.72
N GLU A 68 -6.67 5.60 3.88
CA GLU A 68 -7.93 4.97 4.26
C GLU A 68 -8.44 5.45 5.62
N ASP A 69 -7.55 5.56 6.62
CA ASP A 69 -7.90 6.08 7.93
C ASP A 69 -8.37 7.54 7.84
N VAL A 70 -7.66 8.35 7.03
CA VAL A 70 -8.01 9.77 6.83
C VAL A 70 -9.35 9.93 6.12
N LEU A 71 -9.66 9.07 5.15
CA LEU A 71 -10.91 9.11 4.39
C LEU A 71 -12.10 8.63 5.23
N LYS A 72 -11.93 7.54 5.99
CA LYS A 72 -12.96 7.05 6.93
C LYS A 72 -13.33 8.10 7.98
N GLU A 73 -12.34 8.82 8.53
CA GLU A 73 -12.59 9.90 9.49
C GLU A 73 -13.38 11.08 8.88
N LYS A 74 -13.33 11.25 7.56
CA LYS A 74 -14.12 12.24 6.81
C LYS A 74 -15.49 11.72 6.38
N GLY A 75 -15.83 10.47 6.70
CA GLY A 75 -17.08 9.84 6.27
C GLY A 75 -17.09 9.44 4.79
N ILE A 76 -15.92 9.33 4.16
CA ILE A 76 -15.81 8.90 2.75
C ILE A 76 -15.78 7.37 2.72
N ASP A 77 -16.72 6.78 1.98
CA ASP A 77 -16.80 5.35 1.76
C ASP A 77 -15.68 4.87 0.81
N LEU A 78 -14.87 3.92 1.29
CA LEU A 78 -13.74 3.38 0.54
C LEU A 78 -14.18 2.46 -0.61
N GLU A 79 -15.35 1.84 -0.53
CA GLU A 79 -15.85 0.98 -1.62
C GLU A 79 -16.13 1.78 -2.89
N SER A 80 -16.38 3.08 -2.75
CA SER A 80 -16.55 4.01 -3.87
C SER A 80 -15.25 4.43 -4.56
N ILE A 81 -14.10 3.94 -4.07
CA ILE A 81 -12.76 4.39 -4.47
C ILE A 81 -11.92 3.20 -4.92
N SER A 82 -11.35 3.31 -6.12
CA SER A 82 -10.37 2.34 -6.64
C SER A 82 -9.08 3.07 -6.98
N ILE A 83 -7.95 2.60 -6.43
CA ILE A 83 -6.65 3.28 -6.55
C ILE A 83 -5.63 2.31 -7.12
N ASP A 84 -4.83 2.79 -8.08
CA ASP A 84 -3.63 2.11 -8.57
C ASP A 84 -2.41 2.99 -8.30
N PHE A 85 -1.36 2.40 -7.72
CA PHE A 85 -0.08 3.06 -7.51
C PHE A 85 0.93 2.60 -8.55
N ILE A 86 1.48 3.53 -9.32
CA ILE A 86 2.48 3.28 -10.36
C ILE A 86 3.67 4.20 -10.10
N GLY A 87 4.74 3.64 -9.52
CA GLY A 87 5.93 4.42 -9.18
C GLY A 87 5.59 5.49 -8.15
N ASP A 88 5.80 6.75 -8.52
CA ASP A 88 5.46 7.91 -7.70
C ASP A 88 4.15 8.60 -8.11
N ILE A 89 3.28 7.91 -8.85
CA ILE A 89 1.97 8.38 -9.29
C ILE A 89 0.86 7.50 -8.73
N ALA A 90 -0.22 8.11 -8.24
CA ALA A 90 -1.46 7.42 -7.89
C ALA A 90 -2.56 7.76 -8.90
N ILE A 91 -3.27 6.74 -9.37
CA ILE A 91 -4.42 6.88 -10.27
C ILE A 91 -5.67 6.48 -9.50
N ILE A 92 -6.63 7.40 -9.37
CA ILE A 92 -7.89 7.19 -8.64
C ILE A 92 -9.05 7.06 -9.63
N ARG A 93 -9.96 6.13 -9.33
CA ARG A 93 -11.28 5.99 -9.97
C ARG A 93 -12.32 6.16 -8.89
N LEU A 94 -13.28 7.03 -9.14
CA LEU A 94 -14.28 7.46 -8.17
C LEU A 94 -15.66 7.43 -8.82
N ASN A 95 -16.66 6.97 -8.07
CA ASN A 95 -18.06 7.10 -8.48
C ASN A 95 -18.52 8.56 -8.40
N ASP A 96 -18.20 9.24 -7.30
CA ASP A 96 -18.39 10.68 -7.14
C ASP A 96 -17.08 11.43 -7.37
N LYS A 97 -17.04 12.30 -8.39
CA LYS A 97 -15.86 13.10 -8.71
C LYS A 97 -15.68 14.29 -7.75
N SER A 98 -16.69 14.69 -7.00
CA SER A 98 -16.63 15.83 -6.07
C SER A 98 -15.60 15.61 -4.96
N ILE A 99 -15.42 14.36 -4.53
CA ILE A 99 -14.47 13.96 -3.49
C ILE A 99 -13.01 13.83 -3.98
N ALA A 100 -12.75 14.02 -5.28
CA ALA A 100 -11.43 13.74 -5.88
C ALA A 100 -10.30 14.49 -5.19
N LYS A 101 -10.52 15.77 -4.84
CA LYS A 101 -9.53 16.60 -4.17
C LYS A 101 -9.20 16.07 -2.78
N GLU A 102 -10.22 15.66 -2.03
CA GLU A 102 -10.03 15.13 -0.67
C GLU A 102 -9.28 13.80 -0.67
N VAL A 103 -9.62 12.91 -1.61
CA VAL A 103 -8.92 11.63 -1.82
C VAL A 103 -7.46 11.88 -2.18
N ALA A 104 -7.20 12.79 -3.12
CA ALA A 104 -5.85 13.13 -3.54
C ALA A 104 -5.01 13.70 -2.39
N ASP A 105 -5.56 14.61 -1.60
CA ASP A 105 -4.86 15.23 -0.48
C ASP A 105 -4.58 14.20 0.64
N ALA A 106 -5.49 13.27 0.90
CA ALA A 106 -5.28 12.17 1.84
C ALA A 106 -4.13 11.25 1.40
N ILE A 107 -4.10 10.86 0.12
CA ILE A 107 -3.02 10.05 -0.46
C ILE A 107 -1.68 10.78 -0.34
N MET A 108 -1.59 12.04 -0.76
CA MET A 108 -0.31 12.78 -0.72
C MET A 108 0.19 13.01 0.71
N LYS A 109 -0.71 13.26 1.66
CA LYS A 109 -0.38 13.47 3.08
C LYS A 109 0.23 12.21 3.73
N THR A 110 -0.26 11.04 3.34
CA THR A 110 0.09 9.76 3.98
C THR A 110 1.18 9.00 3.22
N ASN A 111 1.26 9.19 1.90
CA ASN A 111 2.24 8.56 1.00
C ASN A 111 3.23 9.59 0.44
N LYS A 112 4.23 10.00 1.25
CA LYS A 112 5.22 11.04 0.86
C LYS A 112 6.01 10.77 -0.43
N HIS A 113 6.07 9.52 -0.88
CA HIS A 113 6.74 9.15 -2.13
C HIS A 113 5.90 9.54 -3.36
N ILE A 114 4.57 9.56 -3.24
CA ILE A 114 3.66 9.97 -4.32
C ILE A 114 3.84 11.47 -4.59
N LYS A 115 4.09 11.80 -5.86
CA LYS A 115 4.31 13.17 -6.34
C LYS A 115 3.17 13.69 -7.19
N THR A 116 2.35 12.80 -7.73
CA THR A 116 1.21 13.16 -8.58
C THR A 116 0.04 12.24 -8.27
N VAL A 117 -1.17 12.81 -8.17
CA VAL A 117 -2.42 12.05 -8.11
C VAL A 117 -3.28 12.45 -9.31
N CYS A 118 -3.73 11.47 -10.07
CA CYS A 118 -4.59 11.66 -11.25
C CYS A 118 -5.92 10.95 -11.06
N ILE A 119 -6.99 11.49 -11.64
CA ILE A 119 -8.27 10.80 -11.81
C ILE A 119 -8.32 10.17 -13.19
N ASP A 120 -8.76 8.92 -13.25
CA ASP A 120 -9.03 8.18 -14.48
C ASP A 120 -10.48 8.42 -14.91
N LYS A 121 -10.65 9.04 -16.08
CA LYS A 121 -11.96 9.37 -16.69
C LYS A 121 -12.46 8.29 -17.63
N GLY A 122 -11.79 7.15 -17.72
CA GLY A 122 -12.11 6.06 -18.64
C GLY A 122 -11.03 5.86 -19.69
N VAL A 123 -11.37 5.07 -20.71
CA VAL A 123 -10.44 4.67 -21.77
C VAL A 123 -10.83 5.38 -23.07
N LYS A 124 -9.85 6.01 -23.72
CA LYS A 124 -10.00 6.54 -25.08
C LYS A 124 -9.40 5.54 -26.07
N GLU A 125 -10.20 5.20 -27.09
CA GLU A 125 -9.77 4.61 -28.37
C GLU A 125 -9.09 3.22 -28.32
N ASP A 126 -8.58 2.78 -29.49
CA ASP A 126 -8.07 1.43 -29.78
C ASP A 126 -6.83 1.05 -28.96
N TYR A 127 -6.01 2.02 -28.56
CA TYR A 127 -4.78 1.81 -27.80
C TYR A 127 -4.99 1.67 -26.28
N ARG A 128 -6.25 1.68 -25.85
CA ARG A 128 -6.66 1.59 -24.44
C ARG A 128 -5.95 2.58 -23.51
N ILE A 129 -5.63 3.78 -24.02
CA ILE A 129 -4.97 4.83 -23.24
C ILE A 129 -6.00 5.45 -22.29
N ARG A 130 -5.63 5.59 -21.02
CA ARG A 130 -6.50 6.19 -20.01
C ARG A 130 -6.60 7.71 -20.24
N ASP A 131 -7.82 8.23 -20.23
CA ASP A 131 -8.04 9.67 -20.15
C ASP A 131 -7.81 10.12 -18.70
N ILE A 132 -6.64 10.69 -18.42
CA ILE A 132 -6.25 11.07 -17.07
C ILE A 132 -6.25 12.59 -16.90
N GLU A 133 -6.72 13.04 -15.74
CA GLU A 133 -6.60 14.43 -15.30
C GLU A 133 -5.83 14.48 -13.97
N ILE A 134 -4.87 15.40 -13.85
CA ILE A 134 -4.09 15.57 -12.63
C ILE A 134 -4.90 16.37 -11.61
N VAL A 135 -5.15 15.78 -10.45
CA VAL A 135 -5.94 16.37 -9.35
C VAL A 135 -5.06 17.04 -8.30
N ALA A 136 -3.86 16.49 -8.05
CA ALA A 136 -2.93 17.05 -7.08
C ALA A 136 -1.46 16.73 -7.40
N GLY A 137 -0.56 17.56 -6.88
CA GLY A 137 0.88 17.37 -6.97
C GLY A 137 1.51 17.92 -8.25
N LYS A 138 2.60 17.29 -8.69
CA LYS A 138 3.38 17.73 -9.85
C LYS A 138 2.65 17.43 -11.16
N LYS A 139 2.71 18.36 -12.11
CA LYS A 139 2.17 18.19 -13.47
C LYS A 139 3.07 17.26 -14.32
N LYS A 140 3.07 15.97 -14.00
CA LYS A 140 3.86 14.94 -14.71
C LYS A 140 3.13 13.61 -14.80
N THR A 141 3.43 12.85 -15.86
CA THR A 141 2.84 11.53 -16.13
C THR A 141 3.89 10.44 -16.37
N GLU A 142 5.17 10.83 -16.49
CA GLU A 142 6.29 9.90 -16.51
C GLU A 142 6.73 9.47 -15.10
N THR A 143 6.98 8.17 -14.94
CA THR A 143 7.43 7.58 -13.68
C THR A 143 8.29 6.32 -13.90
N MET A 144 8.84 5.81 -12.80
CA MET A 144 9.57 4.54 -12.74
C MET A 144 8.82 3.61 -11.79
N HIS A 145 8.19 2.56 -12.33
CA HIS A 145 7.52 1.54 -11.54
C HIS A 145 8.51 0.43 -11.17
N ILE A 146 8.42 -0.08 -9.94
CA ILE A 146 9.23 -1.20 -9.48
C ILE A 146 8.36 -2.42 -9.27
N GLU A 147 8.65 -3.49 -10.00
CA GLU A 147 7.91 -4.75 -9.93
C GLU A 147 8.89 -5.92 -9.90
N TYR A 148 8.83 -6.78 -8.88
CA TYR A 148 9.77 -7.90 -8.68
C TYR A 148 11.25 -7.51 -8.85
N GLY A 149 11.61 -6.29 -8.43
CA GLY A 149 12.95 -5.72 -8.58
C GLY A 149 13.34 -5.35 -10.02
N LEU A 150 12.43 -5.35 -10.97
CA LEU A 150 12.57 -4.68 -12.26
C LEU A 150 12.17 -3.22 -12.13
N LYS A 151 12.88 -2.35 -12.84
CA LYS A 151 12.56 -0.92 -12.97
C LYS A 151 11.98 -0.70 -14.36
N ILE A 152 10.72 -0.31 -14.44
CA ILE A 152 9.99 -0.10 -15.68
C ILE A 152 9.69 1.39 -15.81
N LYS A 153 10.33 2.03 -16.79
CA LYS A 153 10.08 3.45 -17.10
C LYS A 153 8.87 3.55 -18.00
N LEU A 154 7.87 4.35 -17.63
CA LEU A 154 6.66 4.52 -18.43
C LEU A 154 6.00 5.89 -18.23
N ASP A 155 5.16 6.27 -19.19
CA ASP A 155 4.32 7.47 -19.15
C ASP A 155 2.85 7.05 -19.13
N ILE A 156 2.17 7.22 -17.99
CA ILE A 156 0.80 6.74 -17.79
C ILE A 156 -0.23 7.41 -18.70
N ALA A 157 0.12 8.53 -19.35
CA ALA A 157 -0.72 9.20 -20.34
C ALA A 157 -0.57 8.65 -21.76
N LYS A 158 0.45 7.83 -22.03
CA LYS A 158 0.82 7.38 -23.38
C LYS A 158 0.78 5.88 -23.57
N VAL A 159 0.87 5.11 -22.48
CA VAL A 159 0.90 3.65 -22.54
C VAL A 159 -0.07 3.03 -21.56
N TYR A 160 -0.62 1.87 -21.94
CA TYR A 160 -1.34 1.02 -21.01
C TYR A 160 -0.36 0.31 -20.06
N PHE A 161 -0.61 0.43 -18.76
CA PHE A 161 0.06 -0.35 -17.73
C PHE A 161 -0.90 -0.62 -16.57
N SER A 162 -0.85 -1.84 -16.02
CA SER A 162 -1.63 -2.23 -14.85
C SER A 162 -0.72 -2.90 -13.82
N PRO A 163 -0.56 -2.32 -12.61
CA PRO A 163 0.18 -2.97 -11.52
C PRO A 163 -0.54 -4.21 -10.99
N ARG A 164 -1.87 -4.31 -11.18
CA ARG A 164 -2.68 -5.46 -10.73
C ARG A 164 -2.33 -6.76 -11.42
N LEU A 165 -1.73 -6.69 -12.61
CA LEU A 165 -1.28 -7.85 -13.37
C LEU A 165 0.07 -8.40 -12.93
N SER A 166 0.68 -7.85 -11.87
CA SER A 166 2.00 -8.28 -11.41
C SER A 166 2.05 -9.77 -11.08
N THR A 167 1.08 -10.26 -10.30
CA THR A 167 1.00 -11.69 -9.93
C THR A 167 0.84 -12.59 -11.16
N GLU A 168 0.05 -12.15 -12.13
CA GLU A 168 -0.18 -12.88 -13.38
C GLU A 168 1.08 -12.94 -14.24
N ARG A 169 1.82 -11.82 -14.35
CA ARG A 169 3.13 -11.80 -15.00
C ARG A 169 4.09 -12.81 -14.38
N MET A 170 4.16 -12.86 -13.06
CA MET A 170 5.00 -13.84 -12.36
C MET A 170 4.53 -15.27 -12.60
N ARG A 171 3.22 -15.51 -12.59
CA ARG A 171 2.63 -16.83 -12.87
C ARG A 171 3.01 -17.33 -14.26
N VAL A 172 2.90 -16.49 -15.28
CA VAL A 172 3.29 -16.81 -16.67
C VAL A 172 4.80 -16.99 -16.77
N ALA A 173 5.59 -16.10 -16.17
CA ALA A 173 7.05 -16.19 -16.22
C ALA A 173 7.60 -17.50 -15.63
N LYS A 174 6.96 -18.05 -14.61
CA LYS A 174 7.32 -19.36 -14.03
C LYS A 174 7.00 -20.57 -14.91
N GLN A 175 6.17 -20.42 -15.94
CA GLN A 175 5.83 -21.50 -16.86
C GLN A 175 6.81 -21.62 -18.02
N VAL A 176 7.55 -20.55 -18.31
CA VAL A 176 8.57 -20.52 -19.36
C VAL A 176 9.75 -21.39 -18.94
N LYS A 177 10.18 -22.28 -19.83
CA LYS A 177 11.32 -23.15 -19.61
C LYS A 177 12.60 -22.55 -20.21
N GLU A 178 13.73 -22.99 -19.68
CA GLU A 178 15.03 -22.60 -20.18
C GLU A 178 15.15 -22.91 -21.68
N ASN A 179 15.74 -21.97 -22.43
CA ASN A 179 15.92 -22.04 -23.88
C ASN A 179 14.65 -21.98 -24.76
N GLU A 180 13.47 -21.68 -24.21
CA GLU A 180 12.27 -21.43 -25.02
C GLU A 180 12.37 -20.12 -25.82
N ILE A 181 11.65 -20.07 -26.95
CA ILE A 181 11.42 -18.85 -27.72
C ILE A 181 10.01 -18.35 -27.40
N VAL A 182 9.91 -17.13 -26.86
CA VAL A 182 8.64 -16.52 -26.44
C VAL A 182 8.27 -15.38 -27.38
N ILE A 183 6.99 -15.24 -27.68
CA ILE A 183 6.43 -14.11 -28.42
C ILE A 183 5.40 -13.41 -27.53
N ASP A 184 5.64 -12.13 -27.23
CA ASP A 184 4.76 -11.23 -26.49
C ASP A 184 4.06 -10.30 -27.49
N MET A 185 2.91 -10.73 -28.01
CA MET A 185 2.25 -10.07 -29.14
C MET A 185 1.81 -8.63 -28.87
N PHE A 186 1.62 -8.25 -27.59
CA PHE A 186 1.09 -6.95 -27.17
C PHE A 186 1.90 -6.42 -25.98
N ALA A 187 3.22 -6.35 -26.15
CA ALA A 187 4.15 -6.13 -25.05
C ALA A 187 3.96 -4.77 -24.34
N GLY A 188 3.53 -3.71 -25.04
CA GLY A 188 3.47 -2.37 -24.48
C GLY A 188 4.86 -1.92 -23.99
N VAL A 189 4.99 -1.60 -22.69
CA VAL A 189 6.31 -1.37 -22.04
C VAL A 189 7.02 -2.66 -21.62
N ALA A 190 6.65 -3.78 -22.24
CA ALA A 190 7.22 -5.10 -22.13
C ALA A 190 7.30 -5.70 -20.70
N PRO A 191 6.31 -5.51 -19.80
CA PRO A 191 6.45 -5.97 -18.42
C PRO A 191 6.46 -7.51 -18.30
N PHE A 192 5.76 -8.24 -19.19
CA PHE A 192 5.84 -9.70 -19.27
C PHE A 192 7.23 -10.14 -19.74
N SER A 193 7.63 -9.66 -20.92
CA SER A 193 8.92 -9.96 -21.52
C SER A 193 10.11 -9.68 -20.60
N LEU A 194 10.13 -8.51 -19.93
CA LEU A 194 11.18 -8.16 -18.97
C LEU A 194 11.21 -9.11 -17.77
N LEU A 195 10.06 -9.52 -17.25
CA LEU A 195 9.99 -10.44 -16.13
C LEU A 195 10.43 -11.85 -16.51
N ILE A 196 9.97 -12.34 -17.66
CA ILE A 196 10.38 -13.64 -18.22
C ILE A 196 11.89 -13.68 -18.41
N ALA A 197 12.48 -12.65 -19.05
CA ALA A 197 13.92 -12.56 -19.25
C ALA A 197 14.70 -12.61 -17.93
N LYS A 198 14.16 -11.99 -16.87
CA LYS A 198 14.79 -11.96 -15.55
C LYS A 198 14.77 -13.32 -14.83
N VAL A 199 13.70 -14.09 -14.95
CA VAL A 199 13.47 -15.25 -14.06
C VAL A 199 13.51 -16.62 -14.74
N ALA A 200 13.38 -16.69 -16.07
CA ALA A 200 13.12 -17.96 -16.78
C ALA A 200 14.18 -18.39 -17.81
N LYS A 201 15.22 -17.57 -18.05
CA LYS A 201 16.32 -17.86 -19.01
C LYS A 201 15.83 -18.35 -20.39
N PRO A 202 14.92 -17.64 -21.08
CA PRO A 202 14.51 -18.00 -22.42
C PRO A 202 15.69 -17.86 -23.40
N LYS A 203 15.65 -18.59 -24.52
CA LYS A 203 16.62 -18.42 -25.62
C LYS A 203 16.43 -17.07 -26.30
N LYS A 204 15.18 -16.68 -26.53
CA LYS A 204 14.82 -15.41 -27.18
C LYS A 204 13.41 -14.99 -26.81
N ILE A 205 13.19 -13.69 -26.70
CA ILE A 205 11.86 -13.09 -26.58
C ILE A 205 11.67 -12.10 -27.73
N TYR A 206 10.54 -12.21 -28.44
CA TYR A 206 10.06 -11.19 -29.38
C TYR A 206 8.93 -10.43 -28.69
N ALA A 207 9.02 -9.10 -28.66
CA ALA A 207 8.11 -8.20 -27.94
C ALA A 207 7.75 -7.00 -28.82
#